data_AF-A0A7S1I906-F1
#
_entry.id   AF-A0A7S1I906-F1
#
_cell.length_a   1.000
_cell.length_b   1.000
_cell.length_c   1.000
_cell.angle_alpha   90.00
_cell.angle_beta   90.00
_cell.angle_gamma   90.00
#
_symmetry.space_group_name_H-M   'P 1'
#
loop_
_entity.id
_entity.type
_entity.pdbx_description
1 polymer ?
#
loop_
_entity_poly.entity_id
_entity_poly.type
_entity_poly.pdbx_seq_one_letter_code
_entity_poly.pdbx_strand_id
1 'polypeptide(L)'
;AAVLLILPFCVAQLDADRSDSDPAVPLSVVHSGVGPASRDAATDSLPADWERPYMVPRYRYHVVNATWRWTKLGEVRAYRLFYALPLGQLADRPPPRKRATGFLPYWPGMGYTYRCTSAGEKQYYQDMRMSHYVFTHVKGGWACMRHLEILAAGAVPYFLWLDKCPAAALPHFPKALVAEAMALPGLYPNVILNTRSWNIRSAKPYINFSQFDQHRYSDLLRRLIVHTREHLTTVSLANHVLKLMNATHAQRILMLLPHSENSNGVFQLADYQFVALLHGLRKVVGNGVTEHPRVPFLYREGTVQQRDRMRKRLYGCGFSYAFKLDWDSSVNRTGFRPRIRDHHYDLIIYTLYKPKSGWGLPFWDEVQQAYKKHEIMLFDAQDAVDWWCHQGRTKFCQRALERNGMLNKYSEYGVLFRTEPG
;
A
#
# COMPACT_ATOMS: atom_id res chain seq x y z
N ALA A 1 -49.83 -14.08 20.78
CA ALA A 1 -50.16 -12.77 20.17
C ALA A 1 -48.93 -11.87 20.27
N ALA A 2 -48.67 -11.09 19.21
CA ALA A 2 -47.57 -10.14 19.00
C ALA A 2 -46.18 -10.73 18.66
N VAL A 3 -46.01 -10.99 17.36
CA VAL A 3 -44.74 -10.97 16.62
C VAL A 3 -44.28 -9.51 16.50
N LEU A 4 -43.00 -9.22 16.77
CA LEU A 4 -42.38 -7.95 16.39
C LEU A 4 -41.01 -8.19 15.76
N LEU A 5 -40.94 -7.95 14.45
CA LEU A 5 -39.72 -7.87 13.64
C LEU A 5 -38.90 -6.64 14.05
N ILE A 6 -37.58 -6.80 14.20
CA ILE A 6 -36.61 -5.69 14.06
C ILE A 6 -35.39 -6.20 13.27
N LEU A 7 -35.31 -5.77 12.00
CA LEU A 7 -34.09 -5.75 11.19
C LEU A 7 -33.16 -4.63 11.67
N PRO A 8 -31.84 -4.76 11.50
CA PRO A 8 -31.02 -3.59 11.25
C PRO A 8 -30.39 -3.64 9.85
N PHE A 9 -30.90 -2.77 8.99
CA PHE A 9 -30.11 -2.12 7.94
C PHE A 9 -28.95 -1.37 8.60
N CYS A 10 -27.73 -1.51 8.05
CA CYS A 10 -26.65 -0.54 8.26
C CYS A 10 -25.94 -0.31 6.93
N VAL A 11 -26.58 0.54 6.11
CA VAL A 11 -25.88 1.47 5.24
C VAL A 11 -25.46 2.62 6.15
N ALA A 12 -24.17 2.79 6.40
CA ALA A 12 -23.64 4.00 7.01
C ALA A 12 -22.89 4.77 5.93
N GLN A 13 -23.59 5.75 5.37
CA GLN A 13 -22.99 6.93 4.76
C GLN A 13 -21.97 7.51 5.75
N LEU A 14 -20.78 7.82 5.22
CA LEU A 14 -19.82 8.69 5.88
C LEU A 14 -20.45 10.09 5.90
N ASP A 15 -21.18 10.39 6.98
CA ASP A 15 -21.56 11.76 7.29
C ASP A 15 -20.31 12.53 7.70
N ALA A 16 -19.88 13.39 6.78
CA ALA A 16 -19.20 14.62 7.10
C ALA A 16 -20.17 15.56 7.81
N ASP A 17 -19.61 16.39 8.69
CA ASP A 17 -20.24 17.45 9.48
C ASP A 17 -20.99 17.06 10.76
N ARG A 18 -20.36 17.41 11.88
CA ARG A 18 -21.00 18.20 12.94
C ARG A 18 -19.98 19.12 13.62
N SER A 19 -20.38 20.39 13.68
CA SER A 19 -19.80 21.49 14.44
C SER A 19 -19.86 21.23 15.95
N ASP A 20 -18.84 21.63 16.70
CA ASP A 20 -18.84 22.88 17.48
C ASP A 20 -17.66 22.92 18.49
N SER A 21 -17.12 24.13 18.63
CA SER A 21 -16.34 24.69 19.76
C SER A 21 -15.35 23.77 20.51
N ASP A 22 -14.10 23.70 20.02
CA ASP A 22 -12.95 23.19 20.79
C ASP A 22 -11.90 24.33 20.93
N PRO A 23 -11.28 24.54 22.11
CA PRO A 23 -10.48 25.73 22.40
C PRO A 23 -9.21 25.76 21.53
N ALA A 24 -8.72 26.97 21.26
CA ALA A 24 -7.61 27.31 20.37
C ALA A 24 -6.56 26.18 20.20
N VAL A 25 -6.70 25.45 19.08
CA VAL A 25 -5.79 24.36 18.69
C VAL A 25 -4.42 24.96 18.33
N PRO A 26 -3.29 24.43 18.82
CA PRO A 26 -1.98 24.95 18.47
C PRO A 26 -1.68 24.71 16.99
N LEU A 27 -1.69 25.80 16.22
CA LEU A 27 -1.30 25.83 14.82
C LEU A 27 0.21 26.02 14.73
N SER A 28 0.88 25.23 13.90
CA SER A 28 2.24 25.52 13.45
C SER A 28 2.18 26.03 12.02
N VAL A 29 2.94 27.09 11.75
CA VAL A 29 3.10 27.65 10.41
C VAL A 29 4.49 27.29 9.90
N VAL A 30 4.54 26.63 8.75
CA VAL A 30 5.79 26.28 8.08
C VAL A 30 6.02 27.29 6.97
N HIS A 31 6.92 28.25 7.22
CA HIS A 31 7.25 29.35 6.31
C HIS A 31 8.43 29.06 5.38
N SER A 32 9.28 28.09 5.74
CA SER A 32 10.48 27.72 4.99
C SER A 32 10.79 26.23 5.22
N GLY A 33 11.55 25.64 4.28
CA GLY A 33 11.79 24.20 4.17
C GLY A 33 12.41 23.55 5.41
N VAL A 34 12.42 22.22 5.37
CA VAL A 34 13.14 21.33 6.29
C VAL A 34 14.50 21.94 6.61
N GLY A 35 14.85 22.08 7.90
CA GLY A 35 16.17 22.56 8.32
C GLY A 35 17.27 21.80 7.58
N PRO A 36 18.47 22.40 7.39
CA PRO A 36 19.51 21.85 6.53
C PRO A 36 19.72 20.38 6.85
N ALA A 37 19.43 19.52 5.87
CA ALA A 37 19.82 18.13 5.96
C ALA A 37 21.32 18.12 6.22
N SER A 38 21.75 17.45 7.29
CA SER A 38 23.16 17.18 7.53
C SER A 38 23.77 16.65 6.23
N ARG A 39 24.91 17.21 5.83
CA ARG A 39 25.63 16.93 4.57
C ARG A 39 26.10 15.49 4.38
N ASP A 40 25.68 14.57 5.23
CA ASP A 40 25.80 13.15 5.00
C ASP A 40 24.72 12.75 4.00
N ALA A 41 24.99 13.05 2.73
CA ALA A 41 24.27 12.51 1.60
C ALA A 41 24.42 10.98 1.65
N ALA A 42 23.52 10.34 2.40
CA ALA A 42 23.35 8.91 2.40
C ALA A 42 23.16 8.49 0.95
N THR A 43 24.05 7.62 0.49
CA THR A 43 24.00 7.02 -0.84
C THR A 43 22.59 6.51 -1.11
N ASP A 44 22.07 6.73 -2.33
CA ASP A 44 20.75 6.27 -2.79
C ASP A 44 20.58 4.73 -2.78
N SER A 45 21.58 4.01 -2.27
CA SER A 45 21.55 2.58 -2.01
C SER A 45 20.55 2.25 -0.90
N LEU A 46 19.75 1.21 -1.11
CA LEU A 46 18.94 0.61 -0.06
C LEU A 46 19.84 0.28 1.16
N PRO A 47 19.34 0.43 2.41
CA PRO A 47 20.11 0.12 3.61
C PRO A 47 20.76 -1.26 3.51
N ALA A 48 22.03 -1.42 3.88
CA ALA A 48 22.79 -2.67 3.67
C ALA A 48 22.13 -3.92 4.29
N ASP A 49 21.20 -3.76 5.22
CA ASP A 49 20.48 -4.80 5.93
C ASP A 49 19.00 -4.94 5.51
N TRP A 50 18.55 -4.25 4.46
CA TRP A 50 17.13 -4.21 4.10
C TRP A 50 16.57 -5.59 3.72
N GLU A 51 17.37 -6.42 3.03
CA GLU A 51 17.02 -7.81 2.66
C GLU A 51 17.06 -8.75 3.86
N ARG A 52 17.62 -8.32 5.01
CA ARG A 52 17.66 -9.16 6.20
C ARG A 52 16.26 -9.26 6.80
N PRO A 53 15.80 -10.48 7.12
CA PRO A 53 14.54 -10.64 7.82
C PRO A 53 14.65 -10.01 9.21
N TYR A 54 13.53 -9.48 9.69
CA TYR A 54 13.40 -9.03 11.07
C TYR A 54 12.59 -10.07 11.88
N MET A 55 12.81 -10.09 13.19
CA MET A 55 12.13 -11.04 14.07
C MET A 55 10.78 -10.49 14.50
N VAL A 56 9.72 -11.24 14.23
CA VAL A 56 8.35 -10.94 14.68
C VAL A 56 8.02 -11.88 15.85
N PRO A 57 7.73 -11.34 17.04
CA PRO A 57 7.35 -12.18 18.18
C PRO A 57 6.00 -12.86 17.93
N ARG A 58 5.94 -14.15 18.24
CA ARG A 58 4.70 -14.93 18.26
C ARG A 58 4.12 -14.94 19.67
N TYR A 59 2.80 -14.82 19.78
CA TYR A 59 2.10 -14.84 21.06
C TYR A 59 0.93 -15.84 21.06
N ARG A 60 0.61 -16.39 22.23
CA ARG A 60 -0.65 -17.10 22.47
C ARG A 60 -1.50 -16.28 23.41
N TYR A 61 -2.74 -16.08 23.00
CA TYR A 61 -3.76 -15.51 23.85
C TYR A 61 -4.49 -16.60 24.64
N HIS A 62 -4.72 -16.37 25.92
CA HIS A 62 -5.49 -17.26 26.77
C HIS A 62 -6.08 -16.50 27.97
N VAL A 63 -7.16 -17.06 28.53
CA VAL A 63 -7.81 -16.54 29.74
C VAL A 63 -7.33 -17.35 30.93
N VAL A 64 -6.81 -16.68 31.95
CA VAL A 64 -6.46 -17.30 33.24
C VAL A 64 -7.18 -16.51 34.31
N ASN A 65 -8.06 -17.16 35.07
CA ASN A 65 -8.83 -16.55 36.16
C ASN A 65 -9.54 -15.24 35.75
N ALA A 66 -10.33 -15.29 34.67
CA ALA A 66 -11.02 -14.13 34.09
C ALA A 66 -10.09 -12.94 33.68
N THR A 67 -8.78 -13.15 33.69
CA THR A 67 -7.78 -12.16 33.28
C THR A 67 -7.16 -12.57 31.95
N TRP A 68 -7.08 -11.63 31.03
CA TRP A 68 -6.47 -11.83 29.72
C TRP A 68 -4.95 -11.87 29.83
N ARG A 69 -4.32 -12.93 29.31
CA ARG A 69 -2.86 -13.08 29.30
C ARG A 69 -2.31 -13.41 27.92
N TRP A 70 -1.11 -12.89 27.67
CA TRP A 70 -0.31 -13.16 26.48
C TRP A 70 0.94 -13.94 26.88
N THR A 71 1.19 -15.06 26.22
CA THR A 71 2.44 -15.82 26.37
C THR A 71 3.22 -15.74 25.08
N LYS A 72 4.47 -15.26 25.12
CA LYS A 72 5.37 -15.30 23.97
C LYS A 72 5.67 -16.78 23.65
N LEU A 73 5.35 -17.20 22.43
CA LEU A 73 5.59 -18.57 21.95
C LEU A 73 6.97 -18.72 21.29
N GLY A 74 7.55 -17.62 20.80
CA GLY A 74 8.80 -17.62 20.05
C GLY A 74 8.89 -16.43 19.11
N GLU A 75 9.68 -16.53 18.06
CA GLU A 75 9.84 -15.50 17.03
C GLU A 75 9.88 -16.10 15.63
N VAL A 76 9.44 -15.34 14.62
CA VAL A 76 9.49 -15.73 13.21
C VAL A 76 10.19 -14.66 12.40
N ARG A 77 11.00 -15.10 11.44
CA ARG A 77 11.64 -14.25 10.45
C ARG A 77 10.59 -13.71 9.48
N ALA A 78 10.45 -12.40 9.41
CA ALA A 78 9.61 -11.71 8.44
C ALA A 78 10.47 -10.89 7.47
N TYR A 79 10.13 -10.95 6.19
CA TYR A 79 10.73 -10.13 5.15
C TYR A 79 9.85 -8.92 4.86
N ARG A 80 10.48 -7.77 4.61
CA ARG A 80 9.79 -6.51 4.33
C ARG A 80 9.33 -6.47 2.88
N LEU A 81 8.17 -5.85 2.66
CA LEU A 81 7.68 -5.52 1.33
C LEU A 81 7.33 -4.03 1.26
N PHE A 82 7.33 -3.53 0.03
CA PHE A 82 7.07 -2.14 -0.30
C PHE A 82 5.86 -2.02 -1.22
N TYR A 83 5.16 -0.88 -1.16
CA TYR A 83 4.17 -0.57 -2.17
C TYR A 83 4.83 -0.43 -3.54
N ALA A 84 4.08 -0.76 -4.59
CA ALA A 84 4.61 -0.73 -5.93
C ALA A 84 3.52 -0.33 -6.94
N LEU A 85 3.96 0.23 -8.06
CA LEU A 85 3.09 0.65 -9.16
C LEU A 85 3.35 -0.13 -10.46
N PRO A 86 2.34 -0.36 -11.30
CA PRO A 86 2.55 -0.86 -12.65
C PRO A 86 3.50 0.05 -13.43
N LEU A 87 4.49 -0.54 -14.12
CA LEU A 87 5.47 0.21 -14.91
C LEU A 87 4.81 1.16 -15.93
N GLY A 88 3.72 0.72 -16.56
CA GLY A 88 2.95 1.54 -17.53
C GLY A 88 2.23 2.76 -16.93
N GLN A 89 2.27 2.96 -15.61
CA GLN A 89 1.74 4.15 -14.95
C GLN A 89 2.77 5.30 -14.89
N LEU A 90 4.06 4.97 -14.99
CA LEU A 90 5.15 5.92 -14.85
C LEU A 90 5.23 6.83 -16.08
N ALA A 91 5.55 8.10 -15.85
CA ALA A 91 5.82 9.05 -16.92
C ALA A 91 7.11 8.69 -17.65
N ASP A 92 7.07 8.60 -18.98
CA ASP A 92 8.24 8.29 -19.82
C ASP A 92 9.38 9.28 -19.63
N ARG A 93 9.02 10.56 -19.60
CA ARG A 93 9.92 11.70 -19.45
C ARG A 93 9.32 12.75 -18.51
N PRO A 94 10.14 13.64 -17.93
CA PRO A 94 9.66 14.83 -17.24
C PRO A 94 8.62 15.57 -18.10
N PRO A 95 7.37 15.73 -17.63
CA PRO A 95 6.35 16.43 -18.39
C PRO A 95 6.60 17.94 -18.35
N PRO A 96 6.16 18.70 -19.38
CA PRO A 96 6.23 20.15 -19.35
C PRO A 96 5.42 20.70 -18.17
N ARG A 97 6.05 21.56 -17.38
CA ARG A 97 5.44 22.20 -16.21
C ARG A 97 4.62 23.39 -16.67
N LYS A 98 3.36 23.46 -16.22
CA LYS A 98 2.41 24.50 -16.68
C LYS A 98 1.73 25.26 -15.54
N ARG A 99 1.89 24.82 -14.29
CA ARG A 99 1.26 25.51 -13.15
C ARG A 99 2.09 26.70 -12.69
N ALA A 100 1.46 27.87 -12.68
CA ALA A 100 2.07 29.14 -12.27
C ALA A 100 2.64 29.11 -10.84
N THR A 101 1.96 28.45 -9.90
CA THR A 101 2.46 28.31 -8.51
C THR A 101 3.55 27.27 -8.37
N GLY A 102 3.74 26.40 -9.37
CA GLY A 102 4.62 25.23 -9.27
C GLY A 102 4.04 24.07 -8.43
N PHE A 103 2.91 24.24 -7.76
CA PHE A 103 2.29 23.23 -6.91
C PHE A 103 0.93 22.77 -7.42
N LEU A 104 0.57 21.53 -7.06
CA LEU A 104 -0.81 21.08 -7.19
C LEU A 104 -1.70 21.79 -6.15
N PRO A 105 -2.86 22.37 -6.54
CA PRO A 105 -3.68 23.19 -5.65
C PRO A 105 -4.55 22.38 -4.68
N TYR A 106 -4.43 21.05 -4.66
CA TYR A 106 -5.15 20.18 -3.75
C TYR A 106 -4.22 19.16 -3.09
N TRP A 107 -4.50 18.87 -1.82
CA TRP A 107 -3.68 18.04 -0.94
C TRP A 107 -4.53 16.94 -0.28
N PRO A 108 -3.91 15.92 0.35
CA PRO A 108 -4.67 14.85 0.98
C PRO A 108 -5.60 15.39 2.08
N GLY A 109 -6.83 14.87 2.13
CA GLY A 109 -7.86 15.33 3.07
C GLY A 109 -8.87 16.30 2.47
N MET A 110 -8.63 16.84 1.27
CA MET A 110 -9.64 17.61 0.53
C MET A 110 -10.68 16.69 -0.14
N GLY A 111 -11.97 16.98 0.07
CA GLY A 111 -13.12 16.17 -0.37
C GLY A 111 -13.31 16.00 -1.89
N TYR A 112 -12.48 16.63 -2.73
CA TYR A 112 -12.60 16.63 -4.19
C TYR A 112 -11.55 15.78 -4.94
N THR A 113 -10.75 14.98 -4.24
CA THR A 113 -9.51 14.44 -4.81
C THR A 113 -9.67 13.25 -5.76
N TYR A 114 -10.80 12.54 -5.75
CA TYR A 114 -10.99 11.36 -6.59
C TYR A 114 -12.33 11.36 -7.32
N ARG A 115 -12.27 11.54 -8.64
CA ARG A 115 -13.39 11.15 -9.52
C ARG A 115 -13.21 9.67 -9.84
N CYS A 116 -14.04 8.79 -9.26
CA CYS A 116 -13.95 7.33 -9.43
C CYS A 116 -14.35 6.86 -10.84
N THR A 117 -13.68 7.36 -11.87
CA THR A 117 -13.85 6.98 -13.27
C THR A 117 -12.50 6.83 -13.93
N SER A 118 -12.46 6.15 -15.07
CA SER A 118 -11.24 5.97 -15.85
C SER A 118 -10.69 7.31 -16.35
N ALA A 119 -11.59 8.23 -16.74
CA ALA A 119 -11.22 9.62 -17.08
C ALA A 119 -10.73 10.39 -15.85
N GLY A 120 -11.33 10.15 -14.68
CA GLY A 120 -10.94 10.78 -13.42
C GLY A 120 -9.52 10.39 -12.98
N GLU A 121 -9.14 9.11 -13.09
CA GLU A 121 -7.77 8.66 -12.83
C GLU A 121 -6.78 9.32 -13.79
N LYS A 122 -7.11 9.39 -15.09
CA LYS A 122 -6.27 10.05 -16.09
C LYS A 122 -6.05 11.53 -15.74
N GLN A 123 -7.12 12.24 -15.37
CA GLN A 123 -7.03 13.64 -14.96
C GLN A 123 -6.20 13.82 -13.68
N TYR A 124 -6.38 12.96 -12.69
CA TYR A 124 -5.61 12.99 -11.43
C TYR A 124 -4.10 12.93 -11.69
N TYR A 125 -3.65 12.01 -12.55
CA TYR A 125 -2.25 11.93 -12.94
C TYR A 125 -1.79 13.11 -13.80
N GLN A 126 -2.64 13.59 -14.72
CA GLN A 126 -2.33 14.77 -15.54
C GLN A 126 -2.15 16.04 -14.69
N ASP A 127 -2.98 16.20 -13.67
CA ASP A 127 -2.92 17.33 -12.78
C ASP A 127 -1.61 17.38 -11.99
N MET A 128 -1.16 16.22 -11.48
CA MET A 128 0.13 16.06 -10.82
C MET A 128 1.30 16.31 -11.80
N ARG A 129 1.21 15.77 -13.02
CA ARG A 129 2.21 15.97 -14.09
C ARG A 129 2.47 17.45 -14.38
N MET A 130 1.45 18.29 -14.32
CA MET A 130 1.59 19.73 -14.61
C MET A 130 2.30 20.53 -13.50
N SER A 131 2.49 19.95 -12.31
CA SER A 131 3.11 20.58 -11.15
C SER A 131 4.58 20.22 -11.00
N HIS A 132 5.39 21.07 -10.37
CA HIS A 132 6.72 20.71 -9.91
C HIS A 132 6.64 19.85 -8.65
N TYR A 133 5.84 20.30 -7.68
CA TYR A 133 5.65 19.64 -6.39
C TYR A 133 4.19 19.28 -6.15
N VAL A 134 3.98 18.18 -5.42
CA VAL A 134 2.66 17.74 -4.97
C VAL A 134 2.72 17.38 -3.50
N PHE A 135 1.82 17.95 -2.69
CA PHE A 135 1.77 17.64 -1.26
C PHE A 135 1.41 16.18 -0.98
N THR A 136 2.14 15.63 -0.02
CA THR A 136 1.88 14.31 0.56
C THR A 136 2.31 14.29 2.02
N HIS A 137 1.79 13.33 2.79
CA HIS A 137 2.11 13.15 4.19
C HIS A 137 1.74 11.73 4.67
N VAL A 138 2.19 11.40 5.87
CA VAL A 138 1.85 10.17 6.60
C VAL A 138 0.33 9.97 6.69
N LYS A 139 -0.21 8.87 6.18
CA LYS A 139 -1.66 8.60 6.19
C LYS A 139 -1.94 7.14 6.52
N GLY A 140 -2.20 6.86 7.80
CA GLY A 140 -2.34 5.49 8.31
C GLY A 140 -1.00 4.76 8.49
N GLY A 141 0.11 5.42 8.15
CA GLY A 141 1.49 4.95 8.22
C GLY A 141 2.38 5.79 7.30
N TRP A 142 3.70 5.62 7.38
CA TRP A 142 4.65 6.29 6.48
C TRP A 142 4.52 5.87 5.02
N ALA A 143 4.07 4.65 4.78
CA ALA A 143 3.89 4.09 3.46
C ALA A 143 2.48 4.40 2.94
N CYS A 144 2.37 5.08 1.80
CA CYS A 144 1.10 5.39 1.15
C CYS A 144 1.26 5.44 -0.36
N MET A 145 0.24 4.96 -1.08
CA MET A 145 0.22 4.97 -2.55
C MET A 145 0.41 6.36 -3.15
N ARG A 146 -0.10 7.42 -2.52
CA ARG A 146 0.03 8.78 -3.05
C ARG A 146 1.48 9.19 -3.26
N HIS A 147 2.41 8.75 -2.41
CA HIS A 147 3.83 9.05 -2.60
C HIS A 147 4.32 8.50 -3.94
N LEU A 148 3.95 7.26 -4.26
CA LEU A 148 4.29 6.59 -5.50
C LEU A 148 3.54 7.19 -6.70
N GLU A 149 2.27 7.57 -6.53
CA GLU A 149 1.48 8.19 -7.62
C GLU A 149 2.09 9.52 -8.06
N ILE A 150 2.62 10.32 -7.13
CA ILE A 150 3.34 11.56 -7.43
C ILE A 150 4.62 11.27 -8.22
N LEU A 151 5.41 10.29 -7.76
CA LEU A 151 6.64 9.86 -8.46
C LEU A 151 6.32 9.33 -9.86
N ALA A 152 5.28 8.51 -10.02
CA ALA A 152 4.83 7.98 -11.30
C ALA A 152 4.25 9.07 -12.22
N ALA A 153 3.65 10.12 -11.66
CA ALA A 153 3.28 11.32 -12.41
C ALA A 153 4.52 12.13 -12.86
N GLY A 154 5.72 11.77 -12.43
CA GLY A 154 6.93 12.53 -12.73
C GLY A 154 6.88 13.91 -12.09
N ALA A 155 6.39 14.02 -10.86
CA ALA A 155 6.47 15.20 -10.02
C ALA A 155 7.23 14.88 -8.72
N VAL A 156 7.65 15.91 -7.98
CA VAL A 156 8.35 15.71 -6.70
C VAL A 156 7.34 15.73 -5.55
N PRO A 157 7.33 14.72 -4.67
CA PRO A 157 6.55 14.76 -3.45
C PRO A 157 7.06 15.87 -2.53
N TYR A 158 6.22 16.83 -2.16
CA TYR A 158 6.49 17.68 -1.00
C TYR A 158 5.97 16.92 0.24
N PHE A 159 6.86 16.13 0.85
CA PHE A 159 6.52 15.19 1.90
C PHE A 159 6.67 15.85 3.28
N LEU A 160 5.53 16.28 3.84
CA LEU A 160 5.51 16.86 5.17
C LEU A 160 6.03 15.85 6.22
N TRP A 161 6.91 16.32 7.09
CA TRP A 161 7.52 15.54 8.18
C TRP A 161 8.42 14.39 7.72
N LEU A 162 8.94 14.42 6.49
CA LEU A 162 9.88 13.40 6.03
C LEU A 162 11.11 13.27 6.96
N ASP A 163 11.53 14.37 7.58
CA ASP A 163 12.61 14.41 8.59
C ASP A 163 12.28 13.63 9.88
N LYS A 164 11.00 13.33 10.12
CA LYS A 164 10.53 12.49 11.24
C LYS A 164 10.32 11.03 10.83
N CYS A 165 10.52 10.69 9.56
CA CYS A 165 10.36 9.33 9.08
C CYS A 165 11.45 8.43 9.69
N PRO A 166 11.09 7.34 10.41
CA PRO A 166 12.06 6.40 10.94
C PRO A 166 12.97 5.85 9.84
N ALA A 167 14.24 5.60 10.16
CA ALA A 167 15.21 5.07 9.21
C ALA A 167 14.72 3.76 8.55
N ALA A 168 14.11 2.89 9.35
CA ALA A 168 13.60 1.58 8.93
C ALA A 168 12.26 1.62 8.18
N ALA A 169 11.57 2.76 8.12
CA ALA A 169 10.34 2.92 7.34
C ALA A 169 10.67 3.42 5.93
N LEU A 170 9.91 2.99 4.91
CA LEU A 170 10.10 3.44 3.53
C LEU A 170 11.54 3.22 2.98
N PRO A 171 12.18 2.06 3.15
CA PRO A 171 13.56 1.83 2.73
C PRO A 171 13.73 1.90 1.22
N HIS A 172 12.68 1.60 0.43
CA HIS A 172 12.70 1.74 -1.02
C HIS A 172 12.30 3.13 -1.52
N PHE A 173 11.76 3.98 -0.66
CA PHE A 173 11.41 5.33 -1.08
C PHE A 173 12.68 6.19 -1.11
N PRO A 174 12.88 7.03 -2.15
CA PRO A 174 14.09 7.83 -2.29
C PRO A 174 14.06 9.06 -1.35
N LYS A 175 14.13 8.83 -0.03
CA LYS A 175 14.01 9.86 1.01
C LYS A 175 15.04 10.98 0.83
N ALA A 176 16.29 10.64 0.52
CA ALA A 176 17.38 11.60 0.32
C ALA A 176 17.10 12.53 -0.88
N LEU A 177 16.76 11.97 -2.05
CA LEU A 177 16.41 12.76 -3.24
C LEU A 177 15.22 13.68 -3.00
N VAL A 178 14.19 13.19 -2.30
CA VAL A 178 12.99 14.00 -1.99
C VAL A 178 13.33 15.10 -1.01
N ALA A 179 14.09 14.82 0.05
CA ALA A 179 14.53 15.83 1.02
C ALA A 179 15.38 16.91 0.35
N GLU A 180 16.31 16.52 -0.52
CA GLU A 180 17.14 17.46 -1.28
C GLU A 180 16.27 18.35 -2.18
N ALA A 181 15.32 17.75 -2.90
CA ALA A 181 14.41 18.52 -3.75
C ALA A 181 13.52 19.47 -2.95
N MET A 182 13.13 19.12 -1.72
CA MET A 182 12.37 19.98 -0.82
C MET A 182 13.21 21.11 -0.20
N ALA A 183 14.54 21.03 -0.27
CA ALA A 183 15.46 22.03 0.24
C ALA A 183 15.91 23.05 -0.83
N LEU A 184 15.44 22.92 -2.07
CA LEU A 184 15.81 23.85 -3.14
C LEU A 184 15.39 25.30 -2.81
N PRO A 185 16.24 26.29 -3.13
CA PRO A 185 15.92 27.70 -2.91
C PRO A 185 14.69 28.14 -3.70
N GLY A 186 14.01 29.19 -3.24
CA GLY A 186 12.80 29.70 -3.88
C GLY A 186 11.53 28.87 -3.65
N LEU A 187 11.58 27.82 -2.81
CA LEU A 187 10.41 27.00 -2.48
C LEU A 187 9.70 27.51 -1.22
N TYR A 188 8.44 27.94 -1.37
CA TYR A 188 7.64 28.47 -0.27
C TYR A 188 6.36 27.64 -0.08
N PRO A 189 6.35 26.67 0.85
CA PRO A 189 5.22 25.76 1.02
C PRO A 189 3.99 26.43 1.65
N ASN A 190 4.20 27.43 2.53
CA ASN A 190 3.18 28.20 3.26
C ASN A 190 2.01 27.33 3.75
N VAL A 191 2.32 26.40 4.63
CA VAL A 191 1.37 25.40 5.12
C VAL A 191 1.00 25.70 6.57
N ILE A 192 -0.30 25.66 6.86
CA ILE A 192 -0.85 25.63 8.21
C ILE A 192 -1.28 24.19 8.50
N LEU A 193 -0.71 23.63 9.57
CA LEU A 193 -0.89 22.24 9.94
C LEU A 193 -1.85 22.10 11.12
N ASN A 194 -2.64 21.03 11.11
CA ASN A 194 -3.30 20.51 12.30
C ASN A 194 -2.36 19.47 12.94
N THR A 195 -1.66 19.88 13.99
CA THR A 195 -0.62 19.10 14.68
C THR A 195 -1.16 17.83 15.34
N ARG A 196 -2.43 17.80 15.76
CA ARG A 196 -3.05 16.61 16.37
C ARG A 196 -3.37 15.50 15.36
N SER A 197 -3.65 15.87 14.11
CA SER A 197 -4.14 14.93 13.10
C SER A 197 -3.20 14.74 11.91
N TRP A 198 -2.01 15.36 11.94
CA TRP A 198 -1.03 15.31 10.85
C TRP A 198 -1.64 15.70 9.50
N ASN A 199 -2.64 16.58 9.51
CA ASN A 199 -3.34 17.04 8.31
C ASN A 199 -2.98 18.48 7.97
N ILE A 200 -3.09 18.82 6.69
CA ILE A 200 -2.99 20.19 6.21
C ILE A 200 -4.34 20.89 6.42
N ARG A 201 -4.36 21.95 7.23
CA ARG A 201 -5.53 22.82 7.41
C ARG A 201 -5.68 23.76 6.22
N SER A 202 -4.59 24.40 5.80
CA SER A 202 -4.53 25.22 4.60
C SER A 202 -3.10 25.27 4.06
N ALA A 203 -2.98 25.48 2.74
CA ALA A 203 -1.69 25.69 2.10
C ALA A 203 -1.82 26.74 0.98
N LYS A 204 -0.84 27.65 0.89
CA LYS A 204 -0.70 28.62 -0.22
C LYS A 204 0.70 28.53 -0.82
N PRO A 205 1.09 27.35 -1.34
CA PRO A 205 2.45 27.15 -1.79
C PRO A 205 2.74 27.92 -3.06
N TYR A 206 3.98 28.36 -3.23
CA TYR A 206 4.46 28.87 -4.50
C TYR A 206 5.97 28.63 -4.67
N ILE A 207 6.43 28.70 -5.91
CA ILE A 207 7.84 28.70 -6.27
C ILE A 207 8.20 30.09 -6.78
N ASN A 208 9.22 30.71 -6.17
CA ASN A 208 9.86 31.89 -6.73
C ASN A 208 10.87 31.45 -7.79
N PHE A 209 10.46 31.46 -9.06
CA PHE A 209 11.30 31.02 -10.17
C PHE A 209 12.57 31.85 -10.39
N SER A 210 12.66 33.06 -9.84
CA SER A 210 13.91 33.84 -9.89
C SER A 210 15.01 33.28 -8.99
N GLN A 211 14.64 32.51 -7.95
CA GLN A 211 15.56 31.89 -7.00
C GLN A 211 15.60 30.36 -7.13
N PHE A 212 14.67 29.78 -7.87
CA PHE A 212 14.52 28.33 -7.99
C PHE A 212 15.54 27.75 -8.95
N ASP A 213 16.36 26.82 -8.46
CA ASP A 213 17.32 26.09 -9.30
C ASP A 213 16.59 25.05 -10.16
N GLN A 214 16.17 25.48 -11.35
CA GLN A 214 15.45 24.64 -12.30
C GLN A 214 16.31 23.50 -12.87
N HIS A 215 17.63 23.72 -12.99
CA HIS A 215 18.55 22.69 -13.46
C HIS A 215 18.70 21.58 -12.42
N ARG A 216 18.94 21.94 -11.15
CA ARG A 216 19.04 20.94 -10.07
C ARG A 216 17.72 20.23 -9.83
N TYR A 217 16.59 20.94 -9.88
CA TYR A 217 15.28 20.30 -9.83
C TYR A 217 15.10 19.24 -10.92
N SER A 218 15.46 19.57 -12.17
CA SER A 218 15.32 18.66 -13.31
C SER A 218 16.23 17.43 -13.17
N ASP A 219 17.42 17.61 -12.59
CA ASP A 219 18.34 16.53 -12.25
C ASP A 219 17.78 15.58 -11.20
N LEU A 220 17.32 16.12 -10.08
CA LEU A 220 16.70 15.35 -8.99
C LEU A 220 15.46 14.60 -9.47
N LEU A 221 14.61 15.24 -10.26
CA LEU A 221 13.44 14.61 -10.84
C LEU A 221 13.80 13.42 -11.74
N ARG A 222 14.84 13.55 -12.57
CA ARG A 222 15.29 12.46 -13.43
C ARG A 222 15.76 11.27 -12.59
N ARG A 223 16.55 11.53 -11.55
CA ARG A 223 17.01 10.50 -10.59
C ARG A 223 15.83 9.83 -9.88
N LEU A 224 14.83 10.61 -9.44
CA LEU A 224 13.60 10.08 -8.85
C LEU A 224 12.82 9.18 -9.83
N ILE A 225 12.71 9.56 -11.10
CA ILE A 225 12.03 8.75 -12.13
C ILE A 225 12.79 7.43 -12.36
N VAL A 226 14.12 7.48 -12.48
CA VAL A 226 14.97 6.29 -12.63
C VAL A 226 14.81 5.36 -11.42
N HIS A 227 14.99 5.88 -10.20
CA HIS A 227 14.80 5.12 -8.96
C HIS A 227 13.41 4.47 -8.88
N THR A 228 12.37 5.21 -9.25
CA THR A 228 10.99 4.69 -9.23
C THR A 228 10.80 3.53 -10.19
N ARG A 229 11.40 3.60 -11.40
CA ARG A 229 11.37 2.51 -12.38
C ARG A 229 12.08 1.26 -11.88
N GLU A 230 13.24 1.44 -11.28
CA GLU A 230 14.12 0.36 -10.86
C GLU A 230 13.64 -0.34 -9.58
N HIS A 231 13.05 0.42 -8.64
CA HIS A 231 12.81 -0.09 -7.29
C HIS A 231 11.36 -0.07 -6.82
N LEU A 232 10.48 0.74 -7.41
CA LEU A 232 9.11 0.96 -6.91
C LEU A 232 8.03 0.44 -7.88
N THR A 233 8.39 -0.52 -8.74
CA THR A 233 7.48 -1.13 -9.70
C THR A 233 6.98 -2.50 -9.26
N THR A 234 5.80 -2.89 -9.74
CA THR A 234 5.24 -4.22 -9.44
C THR A 234 6.13 -5.35 -9.95
N VAL A 235 6.86 -5.12 -11.04
CA VAL A 235 7.88 -6.05 -11.55
C VAL A 235 9.04 -6.18 -10.56
N SER A 236 9.56 -5.07 -10.04
CA SER A 236 10.59 -5.08 -8.99
C SER A 236 10.12 -5.82 -7.74
N LEU A 237 8.89 -5.57 -7.29
CA LEU A 237 8.28 -6.26 -6.16
C LEU A 237 8.21 -7.78 -6.37
N ALA A 238 7.74 -8.22 -7.55
CA ALA A 238 7.65 -9.64 -7.88
C ALA A 238 9.04 -10.31 -7.94
N ASN A 239 10.01 -9.68 -8.61
CA ASN A 239 11.38 -10.19 -8.68
C ASN A 239 12.01 -10.29 -7.29
N HIS A 240 11.78 -9.30 -6.43
CA HIS A 240 12.25 -9.32 -5.06
C HIS A 240 11.67 -10.49 -4.26
N VAL A 241 10.34 -10.69 -4.34
CA VAL A 241 9.66 -11.82 -3.69
C VAL A 241 10.20 -13.16 -4.20
N LEU A 242 10.31 -13.34 -5.52
CA LEU A 242 10.82 -14.59 -6.09
C LEU A 242 12.28 -14.85 -5.69
N LYS A 243 13.13 -13.81 -5.62
CA LYS A 243 14.51 -13.93 -5.11
C LYS A 243 14.53 -14.40 -3.65
N LEU A 244 13.74 -13.77 -2.78
CA LEU A 244 13.69 -14.14 -1.35
C LEU A 244 13.12 -15.55 -1.10
N MET A 245 12.22 -16.00 -1.97
CA MET A 245 11.68 -17.36 -1.94
C MET A 245 12.60 -18.39 -2.61
N ASN A 246 13.72 -17.97 -3.20
CA ASN A 246 14.55 -18.81 -4.07
C ASN A 246 13.73 -19.49 -5.19
N ALA A 247 12.76 -18.76 -5.73
CA ALA A 247 11.75 -19.20 -6.69
C ALA A 247 11.82 -18.43 -8.02
N THR A 248 12.99 -17.88 -8.38
CA THR A 248 13.19 -17.14 -9.64
C THR A 248 12.95 -17.98 -10.89
N HIS A 249 13.01 -19.31 -10.77
CA HIS A 249 12.73 -20.27 -11.83
C HIS A 249 11.26 -20.73 -11.88
N ALA A 250 10.42 -20.27 -10.95
CA ALA A 250 9.02 -20.69 -10.87
C ALA A 250 8.25 -20.31 -12.14
N GLN A 251 7.61 -21.29 -12.75
CA GLN A 251 6.77 -21.12 -13.94
C GLN A 251 5.29 -21.18 -13.58
N ARG A 252 4.93 -21.88 -12.51
CA ARG A 252 3.54 -22.11 -12.08
C ARG A 252 3.36 -21.62 -10.66
N ILE A 253 2.64 -20.52 -10.49
CA ILE A 253 2.46 -19.89 -9.17
C ILE A 253 0.98 -19.80 -8.86
N LEU A 254 0.56 -20.32 -7.71
CA LEU A 254 -0.82 -20.19 -7.23
C LEU A 254 -0.90 -19.16 -6.10
N MET A 255 -1.69 -18.12 -6.31
CA MET A 255 -2.01 -17.12 -5.29
C MET A 255 -3.40 -17.39 -4.71
N LEU A 256 -3.45 -17.66 -3.42
CA LEU A 256 -4.64 -18.03 -2.66
C LEU A 256 -5.09 -16.87 -1.79
N LEU A 257 -6.30 -16.38 -2.07
CA LEU A 257 -6.93 -15.28 -1.36
C LEU A 257 -7.99 -15.82 -0.38
N PRO A 258 -8.09 -15.23 0.82
CA PRO A 258 -9.09 -15.60 1.80
C PRO A 258 -10.45 -15.18 1.27
N HIS A 259 -11.39 -16.12 1.26
CA HIS A 259 -12.74 -15.86 0.80
C HIS A 259 -13.71 -16.79 1.54
N SER A 260 -14.96 -16.34 1.67
CA SER A 260 -16.09 -17.23 1.95
C SER A 260 -16.86 -17.43 0.67
N GLU A 261 -17.27 -18.68 0.41
CA GLU A 261 -18.12 -19.09 -0.71
C GLU A 261 -19.40 -18.22 -0.84
N ASN A 262 -19.84 -17.59 0.25
CA ASN A 262 -21.08 -16.83 0.34
C ASN A 262 -20.91 -15.29 0.30
N SER A 263 -19.74 -14.76 -0.08
CA SER A 263 -19.48 -13.32 0.00
C SER A 263 -19.08 -12.68 -1.33
N ASN A 264 -19.59 -11.47 -1.58
CA ASN A 264 -19.04 -10.49 -2.55
C ASN A 264 -17.62 -9.98 -2.14
N GLY A 265 -16.86 -10.80 -1.40
CA GLY A 265 -15.70 -10.45 -0.60
C GLY A 265 -14.50 -9.99 -1.41
N VAL A 266 -14.38 -10.38 -2.68
CA VAL A 266 -13.22 -10.04 -3.52
C VAL A 266 -13.00 -8.53 -3.61
N PHE A 267 -14.05 -7.72 -3.65
CA PHE A 267 -13.92 -6.25 -3.65
C PHE A 267 -13.45 -5.67 -2.30
N GLN A 268 -13.72 -6.37 -1.20
CA GLN A 268 -13.22 -6.00 0.14
C GLN A 268 -11.76 -6.44 0.36
N LEU A 269 -11.28 -7.35 -0.48
CA LEU A 269 -9.89 -7.81 -0.52
C LEU A 269 -8.96 -6.86 -1.28
N ALA A 270 -9.48 -5.81 -1.95
CA ALA A 270 -8.76 -4.83 -2.77
C ALA A 270 -7.72 -4.00 -1.99
N ASP A 271 -6.69 -4.66 -1.47
CA ASP A 271 -5.49 -4.10 -0.88
C ASP A 271 -4.41 -3.87 -1.95
N TYR A 272 -3.64 -2.79 -1.82
CA TYR A 272 -2.64 -2.39 -2.81
C TYR A 272 -1.47 -3.36 -2.94
N GLN A 273 -1.10 -4.06 -1.88
CA GLN A 273 0.13 -4.84 -1.86
C GLN A 273 -0.11 -6.21 -2.51
N PHE A 274 -1.26 -6.84 -2.24
CA PHE A 274 -1.59 -8.09 -2.95
C PHE A 274 -1.82 -7.83 -4.45
N VAL A 275 -2.56 -6.77 -4.83
CA VAL A 275 -2.79 -6.47 -6.26
C VAL A 275 -1.48 -6.13 -6.96
N ALA A 276 -0.57 -5.42 -6.28
CA ALA A 276 0.73 -5.10 -6.80
C ALA A 276 1.57 -6.36 -7.04
N LEU A 277 1.59 -7.28 -6.08
CA LEU A 277 2.31 -8.55 -6.21
C LEU A 277 1.70 -9.43 -7.31
N LEU A 278 0.38 -9.62 -7.34
CA LEU A 278 -0.30 -10.38 -8.39
C LEU A 278 -0.03 -9.80 -9.78
N HIS A 279 -0.16 -8.47 -9.92
CA HIS A 279 0.17 -7.79 -11.17
C HIS A 279 1.63 -8.00 -11.57
N GLY A 280 2.56 -7.86 -10.62
CA GLY A 280 3.99 -8.06 -10.84
C GLY A 280 4.32 -9.46 -11.31
N LEU A 281 3.84 -10.48 -10.60
CA LEU A 281 4.05 -11.89 -10.93
C LEU A 281 3.50 -12.19 -12.34
N ARG A 282 2.33 -11.65 -12.68
CA ARG A 282 1.77 -11.76 -14.04
C ARG A 282 2.65 -11.13 -15.12
N LYS A 283 3.35 -10.04 -14.82
CA LYS A 283 4.29 -9.41 -15.76
C LYS A 283 5.62 -10.15 -15.88
N VAL A 284 6.04 -10.85 -14.83
CA VAL A 284 7.33 -11.59 -14.79
C VAL A 284 7.17 -13.01 -15.32
N VAL A 285 6.19 -13.75 -14.82
CA VAL A 285 5.99 -15.20 -15.08
C VAL A 285 4.93 -15.45 -16.16
N GLY A 286 4.04 -14.48 -16.42
CA GLY A 286 3.02 -14.59 -17.45
C GLY A 286 1.82 -15.45 -17.04
N ASN A 287 1.40 -16.33 -17.95
CA ASN A 287 0.16 -17.11 -17.82
C ASN A 287 0.22 -18.25 -16.80
N GLY A 288 1.42 -18.62 -16.35
CA GLY A 288 1.60 -19.65 -15.33
C GLY A 288 1.25 -19.19 -13.90
N VAL A 289 1.01 -17.90 -13.68
CA VAL A 289 0.41 -17.41 -12.43
C VAL A 289 -1.08 -17.72 -12.45
N THR A 290 -1.68 -18.11 -11.33
CA THR A 290 -3.14 -18.25 -11.17
C THR A 290 -3.55 -17.74 -9.81
N GLU A 291 -4.75 -17.17 -9.72
CA GLU A 291 -5.30 -16.67 -8.48
C GLU A 291 -6.66 -17.32 -8.16
N HIS A 292 -6.91 -17.58 -6.87
CA HIS A 292 -8.18 -18.11 -6.40
C HIS A 292 -8.67 -17.40 -5.12
N PRO A 293 -9.90 -16.86 -5.12
CA PRO A 293 -10.79 -16.67 -6.27
C PRO A 293 -10.22 -15.66 -7.28
N ARG A 294 -10.82 -15.63 -8.47
CA ARG A 294 -10.52 -14.62 -9.50
C ARG A 294 -10.70 -13.20 -8.94
N VAL A 295 -9.82 -12.28 -9.34
CA VAL A 295 -9.83 -10.86 -8.95
C VAL A 295 -10.28 -9.99 -10.13
N PRO A 296 -11.60 -9.83 -10.38
CA PRO A 296 -12.11 -9.29 -11.64
C PRO A 296 -11.71 -7.82 -11.88
N PHE A 297 -11.57 -7.02 -10.84
CA PHE A 297 -11.22 -5.59 -10.98
C PHE A 297 -9.77 -5.35 -11.41
N LEU A 298 -8.91 -6.37 -11.45
CA LEU A 298 -7.55 -6.23 -11.93
C LEU A 298 -7.47 -6.27 -13.47
N TYR A 299 -8.46 -6.88 -14.11
CA TYR A 299 -8.47 -7.18 -15.55
C TYR A 299 -9.31 -6.19 -16.35
N ARG A 300 -8.77 -5.72 -17.48
CA ARG A 300 -9.42 -4.76 -18.38
C ARG A 300 -10.50 -5.44 -19.24
N GLU A 301 -11.62 -5.75 -18.60
CA GLU A 301 -12.79 -6.35 -19.24
C GLU A 301 -13.98 -5.39 -19.24
N GLY A 302 -14.98 -5.71 -20.08
CA GLY A 302 -16.23 -4.97 -20.18
C GLY A 302 -16.11 -3.56 -20.78
N THR A 303 -17.18 -2.78 -20.65
CA THR A 303 -17.24 -1.38 -21.11
C THR A 303 -16.62 -0.43 -20.09
N VAL A 304 -16.29 0.79 -20.51
CA VAL A 304 -15.82 1.86 -19.60
C VAL A 304 -16.82 2.11 -18.48
N GLN A 305 -18.12 2.10 -18.78
CA GLN A 305 -19.18 2.32 -17.81
C GLN A 305 -19.25 1.20 -16.77
N GLN A 306 -19.05 -0.07 -17.18
CA GLN A 306 -19.00 -1.20 -16.24
C GLN A 306 -17.79 -1.08 -15.31
N ARG A 307 -16.61 -0.74 -15.84
CA ARG A 307 -15.41 -0.50 -15.03
C ARG A 307 -15.57 0.68 -14.08
N ASP A 308 -16.16 1.78 -14.54
CA ASP A 308 -16.39 2.96 -13.70
C ASP A 308 -17.39 2.68 -12.57
N ARG A 309 -18.43 1.86 -12.80
CA ARG A 309 -19.30 1.37 -11.71
C ARG A 309 -18.52 0.53 -10.70
N MET A 310 -17.60 -0.30 -11.17
CA MET A 310 -16.76 -1.16 -10.33
C MET A 310 -15.77 -0.34 -9.48
N ARG A 311 -15.16 0.72 -10.06
CA ARG A 311 -14.26 1.65 -9.34
C ARG A 311 -14.89 2.25 -8.09
N LYS A 312 -16.18 2.61 -8.15
CA LYS A 312 -16.90 3.19 -7.01
C LYS A 312 -16.98 2.27 -5.79
N ARG A 313 -16.74 0.96 -5.97
CA ARG A 313 -16.74 -0.06 -4.90
C ARG A 313 -15.34 -0.36 -4.36
N LEU A 314 -14.30 0.16 -5.01
CA LEU A 314 -12.91 -0.12 -4.68
C LEU A 314 -12.34 0.96 -3.75
N TYR A 315 -11.49 0.53 -2.83
CA TYR A 315 -10.72 1.48 -2.02
C TYR A 315 -9.88 2.39 -2.93
N GLY A 316 -9.88 3.70 -2.65
CA GLY A 316 -9.20 4.69 -3.47
C GLY A 316 -9.68 4.74 -4.92
N CYS A 317 -10.93 4.36 -5.20
CA CYS A 317 -11.50 4.26 -6.55
C CYS A 317 -10.77 3.28 -7.50
N GLY A 318 -9.94 2.37 -6.97
CA GLY A 318 -9.11 1.52 -7.81
C GLY A 318 -7.97 2.25 -8.52
N PHE A 319 -7.65 3.49 -8.12
CA PHE A 319 -6.59 4.25 -8.77
C PHE A 319 -5.28 3.48 -8.68
N SER A 320 -4.53 3.50 -9.78
CA SER A 320 -3.17 2.97 -9.84
C SER A 320 -3.05 1.44 -9.84
N TYR A 321 -4.10 0.68 -9.47
CA TYR A 321 -4.08 -0.80 -9.51
C TYR A 321 -5.20 -1.46 -10.30
N ALA A 322 -6.39 -0.84 -10.43
CA ALA A 322 -7.51 -1.50 -11.11
C ALA A 322 -7.33 -1.49 -12.64
N PHE A 323 -7.73 -2.58 -13.29
CA PHE A 323 -7.76 -2.74 -14.75
C PHE A 323 -6.39 -2.57 -15.43
N LYS A 324 -5.32 -3.03 -14.76
CA LYS A 324 -3.93 -2.91 -15.20
C LYS A 324 -3.41 -4.18 -15.88
N LEU A 325 -4.16 -5.27 -15.82
CA LEU A 325 -3.91 -6.49 -16.59
C LEU A 325 -4.92 -6.61 -17.73
N ASP A 326 -4.50 -7.22 -18.83
CA ASP A 326 -5.42 -7.68 -19.86
C ASP A 326 -5.95 -9.07 -19.48
N TRP A 327 -7.19 -9.36 -19.86
CA TRP A 327 -7.79 -10.66 -19.58
C TRP A 327 -7.25 -11.72 -20.54
N ASP A 328 -6.91 -12.87 -19.98
CA ASP A 328 -6.49 -14.04 -20.74
C ASP A 328 -7.33 -15.25 -20.30
N SER A 329 -8.15 -15.75 -21.23
CA SER A 329 -9.02 -16.91 -21.04
C SER A 329 -8.28 -18.25 -21.08
N SER A 330 -7.04 -18.30 -21.58
CA SER A 330 -6.21 -19.51 -21.60
C SER A 330 -5.71 -19.91 -20.21
N VAL A 331 -5.69 -18.96 -19.27
CA VAL A 331 -5.26 -19.20 -17.89
C VAL A 331 -6.28 -20.06 -17.15
N ASN A 332 -5.89 -21.31 -16.86
CA ASN A 332 -6.72 -22.29 -16.17
C ASN A 332 -6.94 -21.92 -14.68
N ARG A 333 -8.17 -21.50 -14.34
CA ARG A 333 -8.63 -21.17 -12.98
C ARG A 333 -9.66 -22.18 -12.44
N THR A 334 -9.57 -23.43 -12.87
CA THR A 334 -10.42 -24.53 -12.36
C THR A 334 -9.55 -25.68 -11.85
N GLY A 335 -10.18 -26.64 -11.16
CA GLY A 335 -9.48 -27.85 -10.70
C GLY A 335 -8.32 -27.58 -9.72
N PHE A 336 -8.43 -26.56 -8.86
CA PHE A 336 -7.35 -26.21 -7.94
C PHE A 336 -6.98 -27.35 -6.99
N ARG A 337 -7.96 -28.01 -6.36
CA ARG A 337 -7.72 -29.07 -5.38
C ARG A 337 -6.91 -30.26 -5.92
N PRO A 338 -7.26 -30.90 -7.06
CA PRO A 338 -6.43 -31.97 -7.62
C PRO A 338 -5.04 -31.46 -8.04
N ARG A 339 -4.93 -30.30 -8.69
CA ARG A 339 -3.62 -29.72 -9.05
C ARG A 339 -2.72 -29.45 -7.84
N ILE A 340 -3.29 -29.00 -6.72
CA ILE A 340 -2.54 -28.84 -5.47
C ILE A 340 -2.04 -30.20 -4.99
N ARG A 341 -2.91 -31.22 -4.91
CA ARG A 341 -2.53 -32.56 -4.47
C ARG A 341 -1.43 -33.19 -5.34
N ASP A 342 -1.45 -32.90 -6.64
CA ASP A 342 -0.45 -33.40 -7.60
C ASP A 342 0.85 -32.58 -7.63
N HIS A 343 1.07 -31.67 -6.66
CA HIS A 343 2.23 -30.76 -6.59
C HIS A 343 2.47 -29.99 -7.90
N HIS A 344 1.39 -29.52 -8.53
CA HIS A 344 1.47 -28.87 -9.84
C HIS A 344 2.13 -27.48 -9.82
N TYR A 345 2.14 -26.77 -8.69
CA TYR A 345 2.69 -25.42 -8.62
C TYR A 345 4.12 -25.44 -8.10
N ASP A 346 4.94 -24.48 -8.53
CA ASP A 346 6.32 -24.34 -8.05
C ASP A 346 6.35 -23.44 -6.80
N LEU A 347 5.32 -22.60 -6.60
CA LEU A 347 5.16 -21.72 -5.45
C LEU A 347 3.67 -21.49 -5.14
N ILE A 348 3.31 -21.60 -3.85
CA ILE A 348 1.98 -21.23 -3.33
C ILE A 348 2.09 -19.98 -2.46
N ILE A 349 1.27 -18.97 -2.74
CA ILE A 349 1.26 -17.70 -2.03
C ILE A 349 -0.09 -17.52 -1.36
N TYR A 350 -0.13 -17.49 -0.02
CA TYR A 350 -1.32 -17.13 0.74
C TYR A 350 -1.31 -15.66 1.11
N THR A 351 -2.36 -14.93 0.74
CA THR A 351 -2.58 -13.59 1.30
C THR A 351 -3.30 -13.73 2.63
N LEU A 352 -2.74 -13.21 3.73
CA LEU A 352 -3.30 -13.30 5.09
C LEU A 352 -4.26 -12.14 5.41
N TYR A 353 -4.88 -11.55 4.38
CA TYR A 353 -5.73 -10.38 4.54
C TYR A 353 -7.06 -10.71 5.23
N LYS A 354 -7.35 -10.02 6.35
CA LYS A 354 -8.60 -10.01 7.13
C LYS A 354 -9.61 -11.11 6.79
N PRO A 355 -9.50 -12.30 7.39
CA PRO A 355 -10.69 -13.11 7.57
C PRO A 355 -11.74 -12.25 8.27
N LYS A 356 -12.93 -12.11 7.70
CA LYS A 356 -14.10 -12.00 8.59
C LYS A 356 -14.17 -13.32 9.37
N SER A 357 -14.68 -13.29 10.60
CA SER A 357 -14.87 -14.50 11.41
C SER A 357 -15.42 -15.65 10.55
N GLY A 358 -14.64 -16.73 10.43
CA GLY A 358 -14.97 -17.91 9.61
C GLY A 358 -14.30 -18.02 8.23
N TRP A 359 -13.50 -17.06 7.76
CA TRP A 359 -12.71 -17.28 6.53
C TRP A 359 -11.44 -18.08 6.85
N GLY A 360 -11.25 -19.21 6.17
CA GLY A 360 -10.05 -20.04 6.27
C GLY A 360 -9.01 -19.74 5.19
N LEU A 361 -7.83 -20.36 5.32
CA LEU A 361 -6.90 -20.48 4.20
C LEU A 361 -7.44 -21.55 3.24
N PRO A 362 -7.81 -21.20 1.99
CA PRO A 362 -8.38 -22.18 1.07
C PRO A 362 -7.37 -23.28 0.77
N PHE A 363 -7.86 -24.52 0.70
CA PHE A 363 -7.04 -25.72 0.41
C PHE A 363 -5.87 -25.96 1.37
N TRP A 364 -5.92 -25.41 2.59
CA TRP A 364 -4.78 -25.46 3.51
C TRP A 364 -4.30 -26.88 3.80
N ASP A 365 -5.22 -27.80 4.06
CA ASP A 365 -4.87 -29.19 4.38
C ASP A 365 -4.18 -29.87 3.19
N GLU A 366 -4.67 -29.66 1.96
CA GLU A 366 -4.01 -30.15 0.75
C GLU A 366 -2.62 -29.55 0.56
N VAL A 367 -2.48 -28.24 0.77
CA VAL A 367 -1.20 -27.56 0.59
C VAL A 367 -0.18 -28.05 1.60
N GLN A 368 -0.56 -28.22 2.87
CA GLN A 368 0.34 -28.75 3.90
C GLN A 368 0.79 -30.19 3.63
N GLN A 369 -0.05 -31.01 3.00
CA GLN A 369 0.28 -32.39 2.67
C GLN A 369 1.20 -32.49 1.45
N ALA A 370 1.00 -31.63 0.44
CA ALA A 370 1.73 -31.73 -0.82
C ALA A 370 3.03 -30.88 -0.86
N TYR A 371 3.06 -29.71 -0.21
CA TYR A 371 4.13 -28.71 -0.39
C TYR A 371 5.04 -28.57 0.82
N LYS A 372 6.31 -28.29 0.56
CA LYS A 372 7.32 -27.99 1.58
C LYS A 372 7.21 -26.53 2.03
N LYS A 373 7.69 -26.23 3.24
CA LYS A 373 7.62 -24.88 3.83
C LYS A 373 8.24 -23.78 2.96
N HIS A 374 9.33 -24.06 2.23
CA HIS A 374 9.97 -23.08 1.36
C HIS A 374 9.24 -22.87 0.02
N GLU A 375 8.25 -23.70 -0.29
CA GLU A 375 7.37 -23.58 -1.46
C GLU A 375 6.07 -22.83 -1.10
N ILE A 376 5.93 -22.40 0.15
CA ILE A 376 4.75 -21.71 0.69
C ILE A 376 5.17 -20.33 1.20
N MET A 377 4.63 -19.28 0.57
CA MET A 377 4.74 -17.90 1.02
C MET A 377 3.47 -17.51 1.78
N LEU A 378 3.66 -16.93 2.96
CA LEU A 378 2.59 -16.33 3.75
C LEU A 378 2.77 -14.81 3.71
N PHE A 379 1.76 -14.10 3.21
CA PHE A 379 1.87 -12.68 2.90
C PHE A 379 0.85 -11.86 3.69
N ASP A 380 1.33 -11.09 4.67
CA ASP A 380 0.52 -10.15 5.44
C ASP A 380 0.59 -8.74 4.83
N ALA A 381 -0.54 -8.35 4.22
CA ALA A 381 -0.71 -7.16 3.40
C ALA A 381 -1.46 -6.02 4.12
N GLN A 382 -1.56 -6.05 5.45
CA GLN A 382 -2.46 -5.13 6.17
C GLN A 382 -1.76 -3.86 6.67
N ASP A 383 -2.28 -2.71 6.24
CA ASP A 383 -1.92 -1.34 6.68
C ASP A 383 -2.13 -1.05 8.19
N ALA A 384 -2.55 -2.04 8.99
CA ALA A 384 -2.93 -1.85 10.38
C ALA A 384 -1.98 -2.58 11.32
N VAL A 385 -0.78 -2.02 11.51
CA VAL A 385 0.07 -2.37 12.65
C VAL A 385 -0.28 -1.45 13.83
N ASP A 386 -0.32 -2.02 15.04
CA ASP A 386 -0.97 -1.52 16.25
C ASP A 386 -0.46 -0.18 16.82
N TRP A 387 -0.64 0.94 16.12
CA TRP A 387 -0.42 2.28 16.71
C TRP A 387 -1.40 2.63 17.84
N TRP A 388 -2.51 1.90 17.95
CA TRP A 388 -3.61 2.22 18.87
C TRP A 388 -3.54 1.51 20.22
N CYS A 389 -2.57 0.62 20.44
CA CYS A 389 -2.39 -0.02 21.75
C CYS A 389 -1.87 0.93 22.84
N HIS A 390 -1.37 2.12 22.49
CA HIS A 390 -0.83 3.08 23.46
C HIS A 390 -1.81 4.15 23.96
N GLN A 391 -3.09 4.17 23.55
CA GLN A 391 -4.06 5.18 23.99
C GLN A 391 -5.21 4.68 24.88
N GLY A 392 -5.08 3.52 25.52
CA GLY A 392 -5.94 3.14 26.66
C GLY A 392 -7.44 2.94 26.37
N ARG A 393 -7.88 2.84 25.10
CA ARG A 393 -9.29 2.60 24.75
C ARG A 393 -9.54 1.13 24.39
N THR A 394 -10.27 0.44 25.26
CA THR A 394 -10.53 -1.01 25.34
C THR A 394 -11.29 -1.67 24.17
N LYS A 395 -11.67 -0.95 23.11
CA LYS A 395 -12.41 -1.52 21.96
C LYS A 395 -11.51 -2.06 20.82
N PHE A 396 -10.18 -2.04 20.97
CA PHE A 396 -9.24 -2.43 19.90
C PHE A 396 -8.62 -3.84 20.02
N CYS A 397 -8.84 -4.57 21.12
CA CYS A 397 -8.16 -5.85 21.36
C CYS A 397 -8.62 -6.98 20.44
N GLN A 398 -9.90 -7.08 20.06
CA GLN A 398 -10.39 -8.24 19.29
C GLN A 398 -9.80 -8.32 17.86
N ARG A 399 -9.57 -7.17 17.21
CA ARG A 399 -8.96 -7.13 15.87
C ARG A 399 -7.47 -7.47 15.89
N ALA A 400 -6.71 -7.00 16.88
CA ALA A 400 -5.33 -7.41 17.09
C ALA A 400 -5.21 -8.91 17.43
N LEU A 401 -6.21 -9.47 18.12
CA LEU A 401 -6.29 -10.89 18.48
C LEU A 401 -6.53 -11.80 17.26
N GLU A 402 -7.46 -11.45 16.37
CA GLU A 402 -7.67 -12.19 15.10
C GLU A 402 -6.46 -12.06 14.15
N ARG A 403 -5.86 -10.86 14.07
CA ARG A 403 -4.63 -10.57 13.29
C ARG A 403 -3.45 -11.43 13.74
N ASN A 404 -3.21 -11.48 15.06
CA ASN A 404 -2.20 -12.33 15.65
C ASN A 404 -2.59 -13.81 15.58
N GLY A 405 -3.87 -14.17 15.54
CA GLY A 405 -4.32 -15.56 15.47
C GLY A 405 -3.81 -16.31 14.24
N MET A 406 -3.98 -15.77 13.03
CA MET A 406 -3.51 -16.42 11.79
C MET A 406 -1.98 -16.40 11.68
N LEU A 407 -1.35 -15.26 12.00
CA LEU A 407 0.11 -15.17 12.01
C LEU A 407 0.70 -16.17 13.01
N ASN A 408 0.17 -16.25 14.22
CA ASN A 408 0.62 -17.23 15.22
C ASN A 408 0.28 -18.67 14.86
N LYS A 409 -0.80 -18.92 14.12
CA LYS A 409 -1.18 -20.27 13.70
C LYS A 409 -0.33 -20.77 12.53
N TYR A 410 -0.03 -19.91 11.55
CA TYR A 410 0.50 -20.36 10.26
C TYR A 410 1.96 -20.02 9.99
N SER A 411 2.54 -19.04 10.70
CA SER A 411 3.90 -18.54 10.45
C SER A 411 5.04 -19.58 10.59
N GLU A 412 4.76 -20.78 11.12
CA GLU A 412 5.71 -21.90 11.16
C GLU A 412 5.70 -22.79 9.92
N TYR A 413 4.76 -22.59 9.00
CA TYR A 413 4.53 -23.45 7.82
C TYR A 413 4.97 -22.81 6.50
N GLY A 414 5.51 -21.58 6.51
CA GLY A 414 5.95 -20.88 5.30
C GLY A 414 6.86 -19.70 5.59
N VAL A 415 7.34 -19.05 4.52
CA VAL A 415 8.13 -17.82 4.64
C VAL A 415 7.19 -16.64 4.81
N LEU A 416 7.34 -15.91 5.92
CA LEU A 416 6.49 -14.76 6.23
C LEU A 416 7.03 -13.50 5.55
N PHE A 417 6.18 -12.89 4.74
CA PHE A 417 6.37 -11.54 4.25
C PHE A 417 5.35 -10.65 4.90
N ARG A 418 5.82 -9.49 5.32
CA ARG A 418 4.98 -8.51 5.98
C ARG A 418 5.32 -7.15 5.45
N THR A 419 4.27 -6.39 5.25
CA THR A 419 4.44 -5.01 4.83
C THR A 419 4.82 -4.17 6.02
N GLU A 420 5.69 -3.20 5.76
CA GLU A 420 6.39 -2.53 6.84
C GLU A 420 5.43 -1.98 7.89
N PRO A 421 5.74 -2.13 9.19
CA PRO A 421 5.08 -1.33 10.18
C PRO A 421 5.33 0.14 9.86
N GLY A 422 4.25 0.82 9.48
CA GLY A 422 4.23 2.25 9.20
C GLY A 422 4.32 3.08 10.45
#